data_AF-A0A7J5YF02-F1
#
_entry.id   AF-A0A7J5YF02-F1
#
_cell.length_a   1.000
_cell.length_b   1.000
_cell.length_c   1.000
_cell.angle_alpha   90.00
_cell.angle_beta   90.00
_cell.angle_gamma   90.00
#
_symmetry.space_group_name_H-M   'P 1'
#
loop_
_entity.id
_entity.type
_entity.pdbx_description
1 polymer ?
#
loop_
_entity_poly.entity_id
_entity_poly.type
_entity_poly.pdbx_seq_one_letter_code
_entity_poly.pdbx_strand_id
1 'polypeptide(L)'
;MCIVCVSICWIPVVQAAQSGQLFDYIQSVSSYLAPPIASVFLLAVFMKRVNEKGAFWGLMGGLLMGLCRMLPEFCCPFLVCGIHYLHFAIILFFCTSVLVLLVSLCTPPIQEQHVSDF
;
A
#
# COMPACT_ATOMS: atom_id res chain seq x y z
N MET A 1 23.42 -2.90 -11.53
CA MET A 1 23.75 -1.63 -10.83
C MET A 1 22.62 -1.13 -9.95
N CYS A 2 21.35 -1.16 -10.38
CA CYS A 2 20.21 -0.77 -9.53
C CYS A 2 20.14 -1.55 -8.19
N ILE A 3 20.39 -2.86 -8.23
CA ILE A 3 20.41 -3.72 -7.02
C ILE A 3 21.50 -3.26 -6.03
N VAL A 4 22.64 -2.77 -6.52
CA VAL A 4 23.76 -2.31 -5.68
C VAL A 4 23.41 -0.98 -5.00
N CYS A 5 22.78 -0.05 -5.72
CA CYS A 5 22.31 1.21 -5.14
C CYS A 5 21.25 0.97 -4.05
N VAL A 6 20.33 0.02 -4.29
CA VAL A 6 19.31 -0.39 -3.30
C VAL A 6 19.98 -0.98 -2.05
N SER A 7 21.00 -1.82 -2.21
CA SER A 7 21.73 -2.40 -1.07
C SER A 7 22.48 -1.35 -0.25
N ILE A 8 23.08 -0.34 -0.89
CA ILE A 8 23.80 0.74 -0.19
C ILE A 8 22.81 1.65 0.57
N CYS A 9 21.65 1.94 -0.03
CA CYS A 9 20.59 2.72 0.61
C CYS A 9 19.98 2.00 1.84
N TRP A 10 20.09 0.68 1.91
CA TRP A 10 19.63 -0.13 3.05
C TRP A 10 20.51 0.00 4.31
N ILE A 11 21.78 0.44 4.16
CA ILE A 11 22.75 0.54 5.27
C ILE A 11 22.38 1.65 6.29
N PRO A 12 22.11 2.91 5.88
CA PRO A 12 21.71 3.97 6.84
C PRO A 12 20.35 3.68 7.48
N VAL A 13 19.44 3.01 6.77
CA VAL A 13 18.13 2.57 7.26
C VAL A 13 18.26 1.56 8.41
N VAL A 14 19.17 0.60 8.30
CA VAL A 14 19.41 -0.40 9.36
C VAL A 14 20.20 0.18 10.53
N GLN A 15 21.11 1.13 10.29
CA GLN A 15 21.91 1.76 11.35
C GLN A 15 21.10 2.75 12.22
N ALA A 16 20.06 3.39 11.67
CA ALA A 16 19.13 4.22 12.42
C ALA A 16 18.25 3.42 13.42
N ALA A 17 18.35 2.09 13.41
CA ALA A 17 17.56 1.16 14.20
C ALA A 17 18.40 0.47 15.31
N GLN A 18 18.92 1.22 16.28
CA GLN A 18 19.43 0.60 17.52
C GLN A 18 18.25 0.04 18.32
N SER A 19 18.37 -1.23 18.76
CA SER A 19 17.41 -2.15 19.42
C SER A 19 15.99 -1.69 19.81
N GLY A 20 15.77 -0.49 20.36
CA GLY A 20 14.44 0.08 20.61
C GLY A 20 13.73 0.62 19.35
N GLN A 21 14.47 1.19 18.39
CA GLN A 21 13.92 1.74 17.15
C GLN A 21 13.74 0.70 16.04
N LEU A 22 14.34 -0.50 16.16
CA LEU A 22 14.16 -1.57 15.18
C LEU A 22 12.73 -2.14 15.19
N PHE A 23 12.15 -2.29 16.38
CA PHE A 23 10.75 -2.68 16.53
C PHE A 23 9.81 -1.61 15.96
N ASP A 24 10.06 -0.33 16.28
CA ASP A 24 9.30 0.79 15.69
C ASP A 24 9.46 0.84 14.16
N TYR A 25 10.63 0.52 13.63
CA TYR A 25 10.87 0.45 12.20
C TYR A 25 10.04 -0.66 11.54
N ILE A 26 10.12 -1.90 12.03
CA ILE A 26 9.33 -3.02 11.49
C ILE A 26 7.83 -2.73 11.59
N GLN A 27 7.40 -2.12 12.70
CA GLN A 27 6.01 -1.72 12.90
C GLN A 27 5.59 -0.61 11.94
N SER A 28 6.47 0.35 11.65
CA SER A 28 6.21 1.42 10.68
C SER A 28 6.10 0.88 9.24
N VAL A 29 7.00 -0.03 8.83
CA VAL A 29 6.95 -0.69 7.52
C VAL A 29 5.65 -1.50 7.38
N SER A 30 5.32 -2.28 8.41
CA SER A 30 4.07 -3.04 8.45
C SER A 30 2.85 -2.11 8.38
N SER A 31 2.91 -0.95 9.00
CA SER A 31 1.85 0.07 8.95
C SER A 31 1.67 0.72 7.57
N TYR A 32 2.62 0.58 6.64
CA TYR A 32 2.48 1.05 5.25
C TYR A 32 1.95 -0.04 4.31
N LEU A 33 2.24 -1.32 4.62
CA LEU A 33 1.87 -2.47 3.80
C LEU A 33 0.52 -3.08 4.18
N ALA A 34 0.24 -3.18 5.49
CA ALA A 34 -0.97 -3.81 5.99
C ALA A 34 -2.27 -3.08 5.59
N PRO A 35 -2.35 -1.73 5.58
CA PRO A 35 -3.61 -1.04 5.30
C PRO A 35 -4.11 -1.21 3.85
N PRO A 36 -3.27 -1.11 2.81
CA PRO A 36 -3.71 -1.42 1.44
C PRO A 36 -4.23 -2.84 1.28
N ILE A 37 -3.55 -3.83 1.88
CA ILE A 37 -3.95 -5.24 1.85
C ILE A 37 -5.29 -5.42 2.56
N ALA A 38 -5.44 -4.86 3.75
CA ALA A 38 -6.68 -4.92 4.53
C ALA A 38 -7.85 -4.24 3.80
N SER A 39 -7.60 -3.10 3.16
CA SER A 39 -8.60 -2.36 2.37
C SER A 39 -9.15 -3.20 1.22
N VAL A 40 -8.25 -3.78 0.42
CA VAL A 40 -8.64 -4.62 -0.72
C VAL A 40 -9.37 -5.87 -0.23
N PHE A 41 -8.88 -6.51 0.83
CA PHE A 41 -9.51 -7.71 1.40
C PHE A 41 -10.92 -7.42 1.92
N LEU A 42 -11.08 -6.35 2.70
CA LEU A 42 -12.38 -5.94 3.23
C LEU A 42 -13.34 -5.61 2.09
N LEU A 43 -12.92 -4.82 1.11
CA LEU A 43 -13.76 -4.48 -0.02
C LEU A 43 -14.12 -5.70 -0.87
N ALA A 44 -13.20 -6.64 -1.09
CA ALA A 44 -13.48 -7.86 -1.84
C ALA A 44 -14.52 -8.76 -1.14
N VAL A 45 -14.50 -8.83 0.20
CA VAL A 45 -15.45 -9.64 0.98
C VAL A 45 -16.83 -8.97 1.08
N PHE A 46 -16.86 -7.66 1.36
CA PHE A 46 -18.12 -6.95 1.61
C PHE A 46 -18.78 -6.41 0.34
N MET A 47 -18.03 -6.16 -0.74
CA MET A 47 -18.56 -5.61 -1.98
C MET A 47 -18.41 -6.57 -3.16
N LYS A 48 -19.53 -7.19 -3.55
CA LYS A 48 -19.65 -8.03 -4.75
C LYS A 48 -19.31 -7.30 -6.06
N ARG A 49 -19.25 -5.97 -6.04
CA ARG A 49 -18.95 -5.08 -7.16
C ARG A 49 -17.45 -4.86 -7.38
N VAL A 50 -16.59 -5.43 -6.52
CA VAL A 50 -15.13 -5.34 -6.65
C VAL A 50 -14.65 -6.36 -7.67
N ASN A 51 -14.15 -5.86 -8.79
CA ASN A 51 -13.58 -6.65 -9.88
C ASN A 51 -12.09 -6.92 -9.61
N GLU A 52 -11.54 -7.98 -10.22
CA GLU A 52 -10.13 -8.35 -10.11
C GLU A 52 -9.19 -7.20 -10.48
N LYS A 53 -9.51 -6.46 -11.55
CA LYS A 53 -8.73 -5.30 -11.98
C LYS A 53 -8.76 -4.16 -10.94
N GLY A 54 -9.92 -3.93 -10.30
CA GLY A 54 -10.04 -2.94 -9.23
C GLY A 54 -9.21 -3.30 -8.00
N ALA A 55 -9.27 -4.56 -7.59
CA ALA A 55 -8.45 -5.08 -6.50
C ALA A 55 -6.95 -4.99 -6.82
N PHE A 56 -6.52 -5.40 -8.01
CA PHE A 56 -5.11 -5.40 -8.41
C PHE A 56 -4.54 -3.98 -8.53
N TRP A 57 -5.19 -3.10 -9.30
CA TRP A 57 -4.71 -1.73 -9.50
C TRP A 57 -4.86 -0.87 -8.25
N GLY A 58 -5.90 -1.09 -7.45
CA GLY A 58 -6.07 -0.45 -6.16
C GLY A 58 -4.97 -0.84 -5.18
N LEU A 59 -4.65 -2.14 -5.05
CA LEU A 59 -3.54 -2.62 -4.23
C LEU A 59 -2.20 -2.04 -4.70
N MET A 60 -1.93 -2.06 -6.01
CA MET A 60 -0.68 -1.56 -6.58
C MET A 60 -0.52 -0.06 -6.32
N GLY A 61 -1.58 0.74 -6.50
CA GLY A 61 -1.59 2.16 -6.21
C GLY A 61 -1.41 2.47 -4.72
N GLY A 62 -2.13 1.77 -3.84
CA GLY A 62 -2.01 1.91 -2.39
C GLY A 62 -0.62 1.54 -1.87
N LEU A 63 -0.05 0.45 -2.39
CA LEU A 63 1.30 -0.01 -2.06
C LEU A 63 2.35 1.00 -2.53
N LEU A 64 2.24 1.51 -3.76
CA LEU A 64 3.16 2.51 -4.29
C LEU A 64 3.11 3.80 -3.47
N MET A 65 1.91 4.25 -3.08
CA MET A 65 1.74 5.44 -2.24
C MET A 65 2.34 5.23 -0.83
N GLY A 66 2.24 4.02 -0.27
CA GLY A 66 2.87 3.65 0.99
C GLY A 66 4.39 3.54 0.89
N LEU A 67 4.94 3.07 -0.22
CA LEU A 67 6.38 2.96 -0.46
C LEU A 67 7.03 4.30 -0.81
N CYS A 68 6.33 5.20 -1.51
CA CYS A 68 6.81 6.58 -1.76
C CYS A 68 7.11 7.32 -0.44
N ARG A 69 6.43 6.98 0.65
CA ARG A 69 6.69 7.51 2.00
C ARG A 69 8.00 6.98 2.61
N MET A 70 8.37 5.73 2.30
CA MET A 70 9.59 5.08 2.79
C MET A 70 10.87 5.53 2.08
N LEU A 71 10.76 6.29 1.00
CA LEU A 71 11.87 6.86 0.25
C LEU A 71 12.02 8.36 0.61
N PRO A 72 12.56 8.73 1.78
CA PRO A 72 12.86 10.12 2.04
C PRO A 72 14.10 10.49 1.22
N GLU A 73 13.92 11.13 0.06
CA GLU A 73 14.91 12.08 -0.50
C GLU A 73 14.49 12.91 -1.72
N PHE A 74 13.39 12.62 -2.45
CA PHE A 74 13.16 13.32 -3.73
C PHE A 74 11.89 14.15 -3.89
N CYS A 75 10.96 14.18 -2.93
CA CYS A 75 9.75 15.01 -3.13
C CYS A 75 9.05 15.34 -1.80
N CYS A 76 9.51 16.36 -1.09
CA CYS A 76 8.70 16.95 -0.03
C CYS A 76 7.43 17.59 -0.64
N PRO A 77 6.29 17.41 0.03
CA PRO A 77 5.77 18.56 0.74
C PRO A 77 5.57 18.28 2.23
N PHE A 78 5.71 19.37 2.97
CA PHE A 78 5.71 19.61 4.43
C PHE A 78 4.60 18.93 5.27
N LEU A 79 3.65 18.21 4.66
CA LEU A 79 2.48 17.66 5.35
C LEU A 79 2.75 16.33 6.09
N VAL A 80 3.85 15.66 5.77
CA VAL A 80 4.09 14.27 6.21
C VAL A 80 5.20 14.15 7.27
N CYS A 81 5.86 15.23 7.68
CA CYS A 81 7.02 15.14 8.58
C CYS A 81 6.65 14.97 10.08
N GLY A 82 5.39 15.18 10.48
CA GLY A 82 4.97 15.12 11.89
C GLY A 82 3.86 14.12 12.21
N ILE A 83 3.40 13.33 11.23
CA ILE A 83 2.30 12.39 11.42
C ILE A 83 2.85 11.03 11.87
N HIS A 84 2.37 10.57 13.04
CA HIS A 84 2.64 9.21 13.55
C HIS A 84 2.25 8.18 12.49
N TYR A 85 3.07 7.14 12.30
CA TYR A 85 2.89 6.11 11.25
C TYR A 85 1.47 5.54 11.19
N LEU A 86 0.78 5.47 12.34
CA LEU A 86 -0.60 4.99 12.44
C LEU A 86 -1.64 5.90 11.74
N HIS A 87 -1.49 7.23 11.80
CA HIS A 87 -2.42 8.13 11.12
C HIS A 87 -2.27 8.04 9.61
N PHE A 88 -1.02 7.90 9.14
CA PHE A 88 -0.73 7.66 7.73
C PHE A 88 -1.31 6.33 7.25
N ALA A 89 -1.24 5.28 8.07
CA ALA A 89 -1.86 3.98 7.79
C ALA A 89 -3.38 4.09 7.53
N ILE A 90 -4.08 4.88 8.35
CA ILE A 90 -5.52 5.13 8.18
C ILE A 90 -5.80 5.89 6.88
N ILE A 91 -5.01 6.92 6.58
CA ILE A 91 -5.15 7.69 5.32
C ILE A 91 -4.91 6.78 4.10
N LEU A 92 -3.88 5.93 4.15
CA LEU A 92 -3.58 4.94 3.12
C LEU A 92 -4.73 3.96 2.91
N PHE A 93 -5.35 3.49 3.98
CA PHE A 93 -6.51 2.59 3.92
C PHE A 93 -7.67 3.23 3.14
N PHE A 94 -8.04 4.46 3.50
CA PHE A 94 -9.14 5.16 2.83
C PHE A 94 -8.80 5.48 1.37
N CYS A 95 -7.58 5.94 1.09
CA CYS A 95 -7.16 6.25 -0.27
C CYS A 95 -7.14 4.99 -1.15
N THR A 96 -6.60 3.88 -0.66
CA THR A 96 -6.62 2.58 -1.35
C THR A 96 -8.06 2.13 -1.60
N SER A 97 -8.93 2.28 -0.60
CA SER A 97 -10.34 1.90 -0.72
C SER A 97 -11.04 2.69 -1.83
N VAL A 98 -10.82 4.00 -1.89
CA VAL A 98 -11.34 4.87 -2.94
C VAL A 98 -10.80 4.45 -4.31
N LEU A 99 -9.50 4.16 -4.42
CA LEU A 99 -8.90 3.71 -5.68
C LEU A 99 -9.50 2.38 -6.16
N VAL A 100 -9.65 1.39 -5.27
CA VAL A 100 -10.29 0.11 -5.59
C VAL A 100 -11.70 0.34 -6.12
N LEU A 101 -12.49 1.18 -5.43
CA LEU A 101 -13.86 1.48 -5.84
C LEU A 101 -13.93 2.22 -7.18
N LEU A 102 -13.12 3.28 -7.37
CA LEU A 102 -13.09 4.03 -8.61
C LEU A 102 -12.69 3.15 -9.79
N VAL A 103 -11.63 2.37 -9.67
CA VAL A 103 -11.20 1.46 -10.74
C VAL A 103 -12.24 0.38 -10.97
N SER A 104 -12.86 -0.16 -9.92
CA SER A 104 -13.90 -1.18 -10.06
C SER A 104 -15.19 -0.65 -10.68
N LEU A 105 -15.53 0.61 -10.45
CA LEU A 105 -16.68 1.28 -11.07
C LEU A 105 -16.43 1.67 -12.53
N CYS A 106 -15.21 2.12 -12.85
CA CYS A 106 -14.81 2.50 -14.21
C CYS A 106 -14.45 1.30 -15.10
N THR A 107 -14.18 0.12 -14.52
CA THR A 107 -13.88 -1.10 -15.26
C THR A 107 -15.17 -1.90 -15.51
N PRO A 108 -15.37 -2.48 -16.70
CA PRO A 108 -16.53 -3.32 -16.98
C PRO A 108 -16.63 -4.49 -15.98
N PRO A 109 -17.85 -4.88 -15.56
CA PRO A 109 -18.06 -6.00 -14.64
C PRO A 109 -17.46 -7.29 -15.20
N ILE A 110 -16.96 -8.16 -14.32
CA ILE A 110 -16.46 -9.50 -14.63
C ILE A 110 -17.44 -10.22 -15.58
N GLN A 111 -16.95 -10.68 -16.73
CA GLN A 111 -17.73 -11.54 -17.62
C GLN A 111 -17.92 -12.89 -16.91
N GLU A 112 -19.18 -13.25 -16.62
CA GLU A 112 -19.57 -14.52 -15.99
C GLU A 112 -19.39 -15.71 -16.94
N GLN A 113 -18.17 -16.00 -17.38
CA GLN A 113 -17.92 -17.08 -18.34
C GLN A 113 -16.90 -18.10 -17.82
N HIS A 114 -17.20 -18.76 -16.69
CA HIS A 114 -16.63 -20.08 -16.37
C HIS A 114 -17.31 -20.82 -15.18
N VAL A 115 -18.63 -21.06 -15.24
CA VAL A 115 -19.31 -21.98 -14.28
C VAL A 115 -20.28 -22.94 -14.99
N SER A 116 -20.01 -23.30 -16.24
CA SER A 116 -20.86 -24.25 -17.00
C SER A 116 -20.09 -25.34 -17.74
N ASP A 117 -18.84 -25.62 -17.35
CA ASP A 117 -18.02 -26.72 -17.89
C ASP A 117 -17.56 -27.68 -16.77
N PHE A 118 -18.48 -28.06 -15.88
CA PHE A 118 -18.35 -29.23 -15.01
C PHE A 118 -19.63 -30.05 -15.05
#